data_AF-A0AAE3QM89-F1
#
_entry.id   AF-A0AAE3QM89-F1
#
_cell.length_a   1.000
_cell.length_b   1.000
_cell.length_c   1.000
_cell.angle_alpha   90.00
_cell.angle_beta   90.00
_cell.angle_gamma   90.00
#
_symmetry.space_group_name_H-M   'P 1'
#
loop_
_entity.id
_entity.type
_entity.pdbx_description
1 polymer ?
#
loop_
_entity_poly.entity_id
_entity_poly.type
_entity_poly.pdbx_seq_one_letter_code
_entity_poly.pdbx_strand_id
1 'polypeptide(L)' 'MSDEELLKTEKTLKLFITMGISAAVLMLAVGIWLSIVKHKFSALTAIPMSMGVLVIANANSLKTIQKEKKSRGIV' A
#
# COMPACT_ATOMS: atom_id res chain seq x y z
N MET A 1 -19.42 1.72 11.63
CA MET A 1 -19.03 0.29 11.58
C MET A 1 -19.24 -0.32 12.95
N SER A 2 -19.63 -1.59 13.00
CA SER A 2 -19.49 -2.37 14.23
C SER A 2 -18.01 -2.54 14.59
N ASP A 3 -17.71 -2.93 15.82
CA ASP A 3 -16.31 -3.06 16.26
C ASP A 3 -15.57 -4.19 15.52
N GLU A 4 -16.28 -5.27 15.19
CA GLU A 4 -15.76 -6.37 14.37
C GLU A 4 -15.44 -5.91 12.94
N GLU A 5 -16.35 -5.14 12.33
CA GLU A 5 -16.14 -4.56 11.00
C GLU A 5 -14.97 -3.58 11.01
N LEU A 6 -14.83 -2.77 12.08
CA LEU A 6 -13.75 -1.81 12.22
C LEU A 6 -12.38 -2.50 12.29
N LEU A 7 -12.27 -3.56 13.11
CA LEU A 7 -11.05 -4.37 13.24
C LEU A 7 -10.72 -5.12 11.94
N LYS A 8 -11.72 -5.71 11.29
CA LYS A 8 -11.55 -6.39 10.00
C LYS A 8 -11.06 -5.40 8.94
N THR A 9 -11.68 -4.23 8.86
CA THR A 9 -11.32 -3.19 7.91
C THR A 9 -9.89 -2.67 8.15
N GLU A 10 -9.48 -2.45 9.41
CA GLU A 10 -8.11 -2.05 9.75
C GLU A 10 -7.08 -3.10 9.26
N LYS A 11 -7.34 -4.38 9.55
CA LYS A 11 -6.45 -5.48 9.16
C LYS A 11 -6.36 -5.62 7.64
N THR A 12 -7.49 -5.51 6.94
CA THR A 12 -7.56 -5.55 5.48
C THR A 12 -6.81 -4.39 4.85
N LEU A 13 -6.97 -3.16 5.36
CA LEU A 13 -6.21 -1.98 4.89
C LEU A 13 -4.71 -2.14 5.10
N LYS A 14 -4.28 -2.60 6.28
CA LYS A 14 -2.85 -2.89 6.54
C LYS A 14 -2.31 -3.92 5.58
N LEU A 15 -3.06 -5.00 5.32
CA LEU A 15 -2.66 -6.03 4.37
C LEU A 15 -2.49 -5.46 2.96
N PHE A 16 -3.46 -4.69 2.47
CA PHE A 16 -3.39 -4.09 1.14
C PHE A 16 -2.24 -3.09 1.00
N ILE A 17 -2.00 -2.25 2.01
CA ILE A 17 -0.88 -1.32 2.01
C ILE A 17 0.45 -2.09 1.95
N THR A 18 0.63 -3.10 2.81
CA THR A 18 1.86 -3.90 2.84
C THR A 18 2.07 -4.66 1.54
N MET A 19 1.05 -5.35 1.02
CA MET A 19 1.15 -6.06 -0.26
C MET A 19 1.42 -5.10 -1.42
N GLY A 20 0.77 -3.94 -1.43
CA GLY A 20 0.98 -2.91 -2.45
C GLY A 20 2.41 -2.38 -2.46
N ILE A 21 2.96 -2.05 -1.29
CA ILE A 21 4.36 -1.59 -1.17
C ILE A 21 5.32 -2.71 -1.61
N SER A 22 5.13 -3.94 -1.14
CA SER A 22 5.99 -5.07 -1.52
C SER A 22 5.98 -5.33 -3.03
N ALA A 23 4.80 -5.31 -3.66
CA ALA A 23 4.67 -5.47 -5.10
C ALA A 23 5.33 -4.31 -5.87
N ALA A 24 5.16 -3.06 -5.40
CA ALA A 24 5.76 -1.88 -6.00
C ALA A 24 7.31 -1.94 -5.95
N VAL A 25 7.88 -2.36 -4.82
CA VAL A 25 9.33 -2.53 -4.66
C VAL A 25 9.86 -3.62 -5.59
N LEU A 26 9.18 -4.77 -5.68
CA LEU A 26 9.56 -5.85 -6.60
C LEU A 26 9.49 -5.39 -8.06
N MET A 27 8.44 -4.68 -8.46
CA MET A 27 8.31 -4.13 -9.80
C MET A 27 9.39 -3.10 -10.12
N LEU A 28 9.76 -2.23 -9.17
CA LEU A 28 10.90 -1.33 -9.33
C LEU A 28 12.18 -2.10 -9.58
N ALA A 29 12.49 -3.08 -8.72
CA ALA A 29 13.72 -3.86 -8.81
C ALA A 29 13.82 -4.59 -10.17
N VAL A 30 12.75 -5.27 -10.58
CA VAL A 30 12.67 -5.95 -11.88
C VAL A 30 12.74 -4.96 -13.03
N GLY A 31 12.06 -3.81 -12.92
CA GLY A 31 12.08 -2.76 -13.93
C GLY A 31 13.47 -2.16 -14.14
N ILE A 32 14.19 -1.89 -13.06
CA ILE A 32 15.58 -1.40 -13.09
C ILE A 32 16.49 -2.47 -13.72
N TRP A 33 16.40 -3.72 -13.26
CA TRP A 33 17.16 -4.84 -13.81
C TRP A 33 16.96 -4.98 -15.33
N LEU A 34 15.71 -4.99 -15.78
CA LEU A 34 15.39 -5.06 -17.21
C LEU A 34 15.92 -3.86 -17.98
N SER A 35 15.91 -2.67 -17.36
CA SER A 35 16.41 -1.47 -18.01
C SER A 35 17.92 -1.53 -18.26
N ILE A 36 18.66 -2.12 -17.31
CA ILE A 36 20.10 -2.37 -17.43
C ILE A 36 20.36 -3.44 -18.49
N VAL A 37 19.76 -4.63 -18.36
CA VAL A 37 20.04 -5.78 -19.23
C VAL A 37 19.62 -5.54 -20.68
N LYS A 38 18.52 -4.81 -20.91
CA LYS A 38 18.01 -4.53 -22.26
C LYS A 38 18.45 -3.18 -22.81
N HIS A 39 19.22 -2.39 -22.05
CA HIS A 39 19.62 -1.02 -22.38
C HIS A 39 18.47 -0.11 -22.85
N LYS A 40 17.26 -0.33 -22.32
CA LYS A 40 16.03 0.40 -22.69
C LYS A 40 15.17 0.63 -21.47
N PHE A 41 14.53 1.78 -21.37
CA PHE A 41 13.63 2.08 -20.27
C PHE A 41 12.50 1.03 -20.15
N SER A 42 12.32 0.48 -18.95
CA SER A 42 11.21 -0.42 -18.65
C SER A 42 10.06 0.35 -18.00
N ALA A 43 8.88 0.30 -18.61
CA ALA A 43 7.66 0.90 -18.07
C ALA A 43 7.25 0.31 -16.70
N LEU A 44 7.78 -0.86 -16.32
CA LEU A 44 7.61 -1.44 -14.98
C LEU A 44 8.17 -0.53 -13.87
N THR A 45 9.08 0.39 -14.18
CA THR A 45 9.60 1.37 -13.22
C THR A 45 8.62 2.52 -12.93
N ALA A 46 7.64 2.75 -13.80
CA ALA A 46 6.65 3.83 -13.63
C ALA A 46 5.43 3.40 -12.80
N ILE A 47 5.05 2.12 -12.83
CA ILE A 47 3.90 1.57 -12.07
C ILE A 47 4.02 1.82 -10.55
N PRO A 48 5.19 1.66 -9.92
CA PRO A 48 5.37 1.92 -8.49
C PRO A 48 5.08 3.38 -8.10
N MET A 49 5.30 4.34 -9.00
CA MET A 49 4.98 5.74 -8.75
C MET A 49 3.47 5.98 -8.63
N SER A 50 2.66 5.37 -9.49
CA SER A 50 1.19 5.47 -9.39
C SER A 50 0.65 4.70 -8.19
N MET A 51 1.25 3.55 -7.84
CA MET A 51 0.93 2.83 -6.60
C MET A 51 1.23 3.66 -5.36
N GLY A 52 2.24 4.53 -5.38
CA GLY A 52 2.53 5.46 -4.28
C GLY A 52 1.33 6.34 -3.92
N VAL A 53 0.58 6.85 -4.91
CA VAL A 53 -0.64 7.65 -4.68
C VAL A 53 -1.71 6.82 -3.97
N LEU A 54 -1.92 5.58 -4.42
CA LEU A 54 -2.90 4.66 -3.81
C LEU A 54 -2.51 4.31 -2.37
N VAL A 55 -1.23 4.09 -2.09
CA VAL A 55 -0.73 3.82 -0.75
C VAL A 55 -0.96 5.02 0.17
N ILE A 56 -0.68 6.24 -0.28
CA ILE A 56 -0.90 7.46 0.50
C ILE A 56 -2.39 7.64 0.83
N ALA A 57 -3.28 7.47 -0.16
CA ALA A 57 -4.72 7.57 0.05
C ALA A 57 -5.21 6.54 1.09
N ASN A 58 -4.78 5.29 0.96
CA ASN A 58 -5.14 4.23 1.90
C ASN A 58 -4.53 4.43 3.30
N ALA A 59 -3.33 4.99 3.40
CA ALA A 59 -2.71 5.31 4.69
C ALA A 59 -3.50 6.37 5.46
N ASN A 60 -4.11 7.34 4.78
CA ASN A 60 -4.99 8.33 5.41
C ASN A 60 -6.29 7.69 5.93
N SER A 61 -6.89 6.79 5.15
CA SER A 61 -8.04 5.99 5.59
C SER A 61 -7.69 5.13 6.81
N LEU A 62 -6.53 4.47 6.80
CA LEU A 62 -6.05 3.67 7.93
C LEU A 62 -5.87 4.53 9.20
N LYS A 63 -5.29 5.73 9.09
CA LYS A 63 -5.16 6.67 10.22
C LYS A 63 -6.52 7.07 10.79
N THR A 64 -7.52 7.23 9.93
CA THR A 64 -8.90 7.57 10.35
C THR A 64 -9.52 6.43 11.15
N ILE A 65 -9.41 5.19 10.64
CA ILE A 65 -9.87 3.99 11.34
C ILE A 65 -9.16 3.80 12.68
N GLN A 66 -7.85 4.04 12.74
CA GLN A 66 -7.09 3.94 13.99
C GLN A 66 -7.52 4.98 15.02
N LYS A 67 -7.85 6.20 14.59
CA LYS A 67 -8.41 7.23 15.47
C LYS A 67 -9.78 6.83 16.00
N GLU A 68 -10.67 6.31 15.14
CA GLU A 68 -11.99 5.81 15.53
C GLU A 68 -11.87 4.68 16.54
N LYS A 69 -11.04 3.68 16.24
CA LYS A 69 -10.72 2.53 17.10
C LYS A 69 -10.23 2.98 18.49
N LYS A 70 -9.29 3.94 18.52
CA LYS A 70 -8.79 4.53 19.77
C LYS A 70 -9.88 5.27 20.56
N SER A 71 -10.75 6.02 19.88
CA SER A 71 -11.84 6.77 20.54
C SER A 71 -12.87 5.85 21.22
N ARG A 72 -13.01 4.62 20.72
CA ARG A 72 -13.90 3.59 21.27
C ARG A 72 -13.27 2.75 22.38
N GLY A 73 -11.99 2.98 22.70
CA GLY A 73 -11.27 2.19 23.70
C GLY A 73 -10.95 0.75 23.26
N ILE A 74 -11.04 0.47 21.97
CA ILE A 74 -10.75 -0.85 21.40
C ILE A 74 -9.27 -0.80 21.02
N VAL A 75 -8.39 -1.42 21.79
CA VAL A 75 -6.93 -1.41 21.54
C VAL A 75 -6.55 -2.49 20.55
#